data_AF-A0A7V8JMF4-F1
#
_entry.id   AF-A0A7V8JMF4-F1
#
_cell.length_a   1.000
_cell.length_b   1.000
_cell.length_c   1.000
_cell.angle_alpha   90.00
_cell.angle_beta   90.00
_cell.angle_gamma   90.00
#
_symmetry.space_group_name_H-M   'P 1'
#
loop_
_entity.id
_entity.type
_entity.pdbx_description
1 polymer ?
#
loop_
_entity_poly.entity_id
_entity_poly.type
_entity_poly.pdbx_seq_one_letter_code
_entity_poly.pdbx_strand_id
1 'polypeptide(L)'
;MPSAQALAEAMEALLAPLAAEHARWPLHVVLDDRFARLWQVTPPPVLSLWSGAEDLRSLAAMRLQQLYGENPADWQIGADWQALRPFVATALPRATLAALQAVAERHALWLASTRPYLLAAWDGSQRQRQRGQWLGLVHDGQLGLVGAHGQHLRHVRWQPLPAQADATWLPRLLAREALLQGLPAPASVLLCGPAPPWLQQQEGCTWLPAPLPDPHASSAAPSLWLAAAGTAA
;
A
#
# COMPACT_ATOMS: atom_id res chain seq x y z
N MET A 1 8.17 -15.20 -5.52
CA MET A 1 8.42 -13.95 -4.77
C MET A 1 9.92 -13.77 -4.63
N PRO A 2 10.47 -12.55 -4.67
CA PRO A 2 11.90 -12.36 -4.38
C PRO A 2 12.18 -12.83 -2.95
N SER A 3 13.38 -13.37 -2.69
CA SER A 3 13.68 -14.00 -1.40
C SER A 3 13.79 -12.95 -0.28
N ALA A 4 13.39 -13.33 0.93
CA ALA A 4 13.57 -12.51 2.13
C ALA A 4 15.05 -12.09 2.32
N GLN A 5 15.97 -12.97 1.95
CA GLN A 5 17.41 -12.73 1.98
C GLN A 5 17.85 -11.57 1.07
N ALA A 6 17.37 -11.54 -0.18
CA ALA A 6 17.74 -10.46 -1.11
C ALA A 6 17.25 -9.09 -0.61
N LEU A 7 16.07 -9.05 0.03
CA LEU A 7 15.56 -7.82 0.62
C LEU A 7 16.39 -7.37 1.83
N ALA A 8 16.80 -8.31 2.69
CA ALA A 8 17.65 -8.03 3.83
C ALA A 8 19.03 -7.50 3.38
N GLU A 9 19.62 -8.07 2.34
CA GLU A 9 20.89 -7.60 1.75
C GLU A 9 20.74 -6.20 1.15
N ALA A 10 19.65 -5.92 0.44
CA ALA A 10 19.36 -4.60 -0.08
C ALA A 10 19.20 -3.56 1.06
N MET A 11 18.49 -3.90 2.13
CA MET A 11 18.35 -3.00 3.28
C MET A 11 19.67 -2.79 4.02
N GLU A 12 20.49 -3.84 4.19
CA GLU A 12 21.82 -3.75 4.77
C GLU A 12 22.70 -2.76 3.99
N ALA A 13 22.73 -2.88 2.66
CA ALA A 13 23.52 -2.00 1.80
C ALA A 13 23.06 -0.53 1.89
N LEU A 14 21.75 -0.29 2.08
CA LEU A 14 21.20 1.06 2.26
C LEU A 14 21.49 1.64 3.64
N LEU A 15 21.46 0.83 4.70
CA LEU A 15 21.62 1.29 6.09
C LEU A 15 23.08 1.41 6.53
N ALA A 16 23.97 0.56 6.02
CA ALA A 16 25.38 0.53 6.40
C ALA A 16 26.08 1.91 6.44
N PRO A 17 25.90 2.84 5.46
CA PRO A 17 26.54 4.15 5.51
C PRO A 17 25.91 5.12 6.53
N LEU A 18 24.74 4.82 7.09
CA LEU A 18 23.89 5.78 7.80
C LEU A 18 23.60 5.37 9.25
N ALA A 19 23.75 4.08 9.55
CA ALA A 19 23.37 3.47 10.82
C ALA A 19 24.11 4.05 12.03
N ALA A 20 25.41 4.37 11.88
CA ALA A 20 26.23 4.87 12.99
C ALA A 20 25.70 6.20 13.55
N GLU A 21 25.12 7.05 12.71
CA GLU A 21 24.60 8.38 13.08
C GLU A 21 23.16 8.32 13.62
N HIS A 22 22.43 7.25 13.35
CA HIS A 22 20.99 7.14 13.59
C HIS A 22 20.62 5.99 14.55
N ALA A 23 21.58 5.48 15.34
CA ALA A 23 21.30 4.43 16.31
C ALA A 23 20.09 4.79 17.20
N ARG A 24 19.22 3.80 17.44
CA ARG A 24 17.96 3.85 18.20
C ARG A 24 16.84 4.66 17.55
N TRP A 25 17.01 5.13 16.32
CA TRP A 25 15.93 5.81 15.61
C TRP A 25 14.87 4.82 15.11
N PRO A 26 13.61 5.27 14.99
CA PRO A 26 12.58 4.50 14.32
C PRO A 26 12.91 4.34 12.84
N LEU A 27 12.93 3.09 12.38
CA LEU A 27 13.05 2.71 10.99
C LEU A 27 11.65 2.38 10.44
N HIS A 28 11.25 3.11 9.42
CA HIS A 28 10.02 2.86 8.67
C HIS A 28 10.37 2.33 7.29
N VAL A 29 9.94 1.13 6.97
CA VAL A 29 10.24 0.47 5.69
C VAL A 29 9.00 0.49 4.81
N VAL A 30 9.16 0.95 3.58
CA VAL A 30 8.14 0.84 2.53
C VAL A 30 8.60 -0.18 1.51
N LEU A 31 7.79 -1.19 1.28
CA LEU A 31 8.07 -2.27 0.35
C LEU A 31 7.24 -2.12 -0.90
N ASP A 32 7.81 -2.50 -2.04
CA ASP A 32 7.06 -2.69 -3.27
C ASP A 32 5.86 -3.63 -3.03
N ASP A 33 4.70 -3.28 -3.59
CA ASP A 33 3.45 -3.99 -3.34
C ASP A 33 3.49 -5.46 -3.79
N ARG A 34 4.42 -5.85 -4.67
CA ARG A 34 4.66 -7.24 -5.05
C ARG A 34 5.05 -8.10 -3.86
N PHE A 35 5.67 -7.53 -2.82
CA PHE A 35 6.05 -8.25 -1.59
C PHE A 35 4.91 -8.45 -0.60
N ALA A 36 3.80 -7.75 -0.82
CA ALA A 36 2.64 -7.82 0.05
C ALA A 36 1.48 -8.55 -0.63
N ARG A 37 0.51 -8.93 0.19
CA ARG A 37 -0.85 -9.21 -0.26
C ARG A 37 -1.72 -8.10 0.26
N LEU A 38 -2.56 -7.54 -0.60
CA LEU A 38 -3.58 -6.58 -0.22
C LEU A 38 -4.92 -7.14 -0.69
N TRP A 39 -5.92 -7.09 0.19
CA TRP A 39 -7.26 -7.54 -0.16
C TRP A 39 -8.31 -6.85 0.69
N GLN A 40 -9.52 -6.79 0.15
CA GLN A 40 -10.68 -6.31 0.87
C GLN A 40 -11.30 -7.42 1.73
N VAL A 41 -11.61 -7.07 2.96
CA VAL A 41 -12.39 -7.87 3.91
C VAL A 41 -13.74 -7.18 4.07
N THR A 42 -14.82 -7.93 3.82
CA THR A 42 -16.19 -7.48 4.06
C THR A 42 -16.71 -8.23 5.29
N PRO A 43 -16.85 -7.56 6.44
CA PRO A 43 -17.45 -8.16 7.62
C PRO A 43 -18.87 -8.65 7.32
N PRO A 44 -19.25 -9.87 7.76
CA PRO A 44 -20.63 -10.32 7.60
C PRO A 44 -21.56 -9.51 8.53
N PRO A 45 -22.84 -9.30 8.15
CA PRO A 45 -23.77 -8.46 8.92
C PRO A 45 -24.02 -8.93 10.38
N VAL A 46 -23.70 -10.18 10.68
CA VAL A 46 -23.82 -10.76 12.03
C VAL A 46 -22.76 -10.24 13.01
N LEU A 47 -21.63 -9.71 12.49
CA LEU A 47 -20.64 -9.08 13.36
C LEU A 47 -21.16 -7.74 13.86
N SER A 48 -20.85 -7.44 15.11
CA SER A 48 -21.26 -6.22 15.78
C SER A 48 -20.04 -5.41 16.21
N LEU A 49 -20.28 -4.22 16.79
CA LEU A 49 -19.22 -3.41 17.41
C LEU A 49 -18.47 -4.15 18.52
N TRP A 50 -19.06 -5.21 19.08
CA TRP A 50 -18.47 -6.04 20.14
C TRP A 50 -17.64 -7.21 19.61
N SER A 51 -17.62 -7.43 18.29
CA SER A 51 -16.77 -8.44 17.68
C SER A 51 -15.31 -8.07 17.85
N GLY A 52 -14.53 -9.00 18.39
CA GLY A 52 -13.13 -8.75 18.72
C GLY A 52 -12.26 -8.60 17.48
N ALA A 53 -11.12 -7.94 17.62
CA ALA A 53 -10.12 -7.86 16.56
C ALA A 53 -9.66 -9.26 16.09
N GLU A 54 -9.71 -10.27 16.95
CA GLU A 54 -9.36 -11.66 16.60
C GLU A 54 -10.36 -12.31 15.62
N ASP A 55 -11.66 -12.00 15.73
CA ASP A 55 -12.66 -12.52 14.80
C ASP A 55 -12.43 -11.93 13.40
N LEU A 56 -12.18 -10.62 13.34
CA LEU A 56 -11.87 -9.91 12.10
C LEU A 56 -10.54 -10.38 11.50
N ARG A 57 -9.54 -10.67 12.34
CA ARG A 57 -8.26 -11.27 11.90
C ARG A 57 -8.46 -12.66 11.34
N SER A 58 -9.29 -13.48 11.97
CA SER A 58 -9.62 -14.83 11.49
C SER A 58 -10.35 -14.78 10.14
N LEU A 59 -11.29 -13.85 9.96
CA LEU A 59 -11.93 -13.61 8.66
C LEU A 59 -10.93 -13.15 7.59
N ALA A 60 -10.02 -12.25 7.93
CA ALA A 60 -8.98 -11.79 7.01
C ALA A 60 -8.04 -12.95 6.63
N ALA A 61 -7.63 -13.79 7.59
CA ALA A 61 -6.79 -14.96 7.38
C ALA A 61 -7.47 -16.00 6.47
N MET A 62 -8.74 -16.32 6.71
CA MET A 62 -9.51 -17.22 5.83
C MET A 62 -9.58 -16.67 4.40
N ARG A 63 -9.80 -15.36 4.24
CA ARG A 63 -9.83 -14.71 2.93
C ARG A 63 -8.46 -14.75 2.23
N LEU A 64 -7.36 -14.58 2.96
CA LEU A 64 -6.00 -14.73 2.42
C LEU A 64 -5.81 -16.13 1.81
N GLN A 65 -6.19 -17.17 2.56
CA GLN A 65 -6.10 -18.55 2.10
C GLN A 65 -7.01 -18.79 0.87
N GLN A 66 -8.22 -18.25 0.85
CA GLN A 66 -9.15 -18.39 -0.28
C GLN A 66 -8.67 -17.69 -1.55
N LEU A 67 -8.09 -16.48 -1.43
CA LEU A 67 -7.68 -15.68 -2.57
C LEU A 67 -6.32 -16.09 -3.14
N TYR A 68 -5.40 -16.51 -2.27
CA TYR A 68 -4.00 -16.73 -2.65
C TYR A 68 -3.52 -18.17 -2.44
N GLY A 69 -4.30 -19.03 -1.78
CA GLY A 69 -3.89 -20.40 -1.44
C GLY A 69 -2.79 -20.46 -0.37
N GLU A 70 -2.50 -19.35 0.28
CA GLU A 70 -1.41 -19.18 1.24
C GLU A 70 -1.84 -19.62 2.64
N ASN A 71 -0.92 -20.23 3.40
CA ASN A 71 -1.14 -20.57 4.80
C ASN A 71 -1.05 -19.30 5.67
N PRO A 72 -2.11 -18.86 6.35
CA PRO A 72 -2.08 -17.62 7.13
C PRO A 72 -1.05 -17.60 8.26
N ALA A 73 -0.60 -18.77 8.74
CA ALA A 73 0.44 -18.85 9.77
C ALA A 73 1.78 -18.26 9.30
N ASP A 74 2.08 -18.35 8.00
CA ASP A 74 3.34 -17.87 7.40
C ASP A 74 3.34 -16.35 7.14
N TRP A 75 2.20 -15.69 7.41
CA TRP A 75 1.97 -14.30 7.09
C TRP A 75 1.62 -13.49 8.34
N GLN A 76 2.14 -12.26 8.39
CA GLN A 76 1.70 -11.26 9.37
C GLN A 76 0.63 -10.41 8.72
N ILE A 77 -0.60 -10.47 9.24
CA ILE A 77 -1.75 -9.72 8.72
C ILE A 77 -1.96 -8.45 9.55
N GLY A 78 -2.12 -7.32 8.87
CA GLY A 78 -2.44 -6.01 9.44
C GLY A 78 -3.66 -5.38 8.76
N ALA A 79 -4.46 -4.64 9.53
CA ALA A 79 -5.60 -3.86 9.06
C ALA A 79 -6.01 -2.84 10.13
N ASP A 80 -6.98 -1.98 9.81
CA ASP A 80 -7.67 -1.10 10.77
C ASP A 80 -8.85 -1.78 11.49
N TRP A 81 -9.07 -3.08 11.25
CA TRP A 81 -10.02 -3.99 11.93
C TRP A 81 -11.42 -3.40 12.14
N GLN A 82 -12.09 -3.06 11.05
CA GLN A 82 -13.41 -2.40 11.11
C GLN A 82 -14.55 -3.43 11.05
N ALA A 83 -15.35 -3.53 12.11
CA ALA A 83 -16.45 -4.51 12.17
C ALA A 83 -17.69 -4.11 11.36
N LEU A 84 -17.96 -2.80 11.20
CA LEU A 84 -19.23 -2.32 10.61
C LEU A 84 -19.18 -2.01 9.12
N ARG A 85 -18.04 -2.24 8.46
CA ARG A 85 -17.79 -1.72 7.13
C ARG A 85 -16.64 -2.48 6.47
N PRO A 86 -16.65 -2.61 5.13
CA PRO A 86 -15.51 -3.18 4.42
C PRO A 86 -14.22 -2.43 4.75
N PHE A 87 -13.11 -3.14 4.84
CA PHE A 87 -11.79 -2.58 5.06
C PHE A 87 -10.75 -3.35 4.24
N VAL A 88 -9.54 -2.81 4.16
CA VAL A 88 -8.43 -3.50 3.48
C VAL A 88 -7.48 -4.07 4.51
N ALA A 89 -7.21 -5.36 4.34
CA ALA A 89 -6.15 -6.05 5.03
C ALA A 89 -4.91 -6.11 4.13
N THR A 90 -3.76 -6.07 4.77
CA THR A 90 -2.47 -6.34 4.14
C THR A 90 -1.78 -7.49 4.86
N ALA A 91 -0.99 -8.26 4.14
CA ALA A 91 -0.10 -9.23 4.73
C ALA A 91 1.29 -9.19 4.12
N LEU A 92 2.27 -9.43 4.98
CA LEU A 92 3.68 -9.61 4.62
C LEU A 92 4.15 -10.98 5.11
N PRO A 93 5.04 -11.68 4.36
CA PRO A 93 5.58 -12.94 4.83
C PRO A 93 6.35 -12.75 6.14
N ARG A 94 6.12 -13.61 7.13
CA ARG A 94 6.83 -13.55 8.42
C ARG A 94 8.33 -13.67 8.25
N ALA A 95 8.78 -14.52 7.33
CA ALA A 95 10.21 -14.67 7.01
C ALA A 95 10.83 -13.34 6.53
N THR A 96 10.11 -12.58 5.69
CA THR A 96 10.55 -11.26 5.23
C THR A 96 10.64 -10.28 6.38
N LEU A 97 9.62 -10.21 7.24
CA LEU A 97 9.63 -9.33 8.41
C LEU A 97 10.75 -9.68 9.39
N ALA A 98 10.99 -10.97 9.64
CA ALA A 98 12.09 -11.43 10.49
C ALA A 98 13.46 -11.04 9.92
N ALA A 99 13.65 -11.16 8.60
CA ALA A 99 14.88 -10.77 7.94
C ALA A 99 15.13 -9.24 8.02
N LEU A 100 14.08 -8.43 7.83
CA LEU A 100 14.17 -6.98 8.01
C LEU A 100 14.45 -6.59 9.47
N GLN A 101 13.77 -7.24 10.42
CA GLN A 101 13.98 -7.02 11.85
C GLN A 101 15.44 -7.30 12.25
N ALA A 102 16.00 -8.42 11.79
CA ALA A 102 17.39 -8.78 12.08
C ALA A 102 18.39 -7.74 11.55
N VAL A 103 18.16 -7.21 10.35
CA VAL A 103 18.99 -6.13 9.78
C VAL A 103 18.88 -4.86 10.63
N ALA A 104 17.66 -4.46 11.03
CA ALA A 104 17.45 -3.28 11.86
C ALA A 104 18.18 -3.40 13.22
N GLU A 105 18.11 -4.56 13.86
CA GLU A 105 18.77 -4.84 15.13
C GLU A 105 20.30 -4.78 15.03
N ARG A 106 20.90 -5.28 13.94
CA ARG A 106 22.34 -5.18 13.70
C ARG A 106 22.83 -3.72 13.65
N HIS A 107 21.98 -2.82 13.18
CA HIS A 107 22.24 -1.38 13.10
C HIS A 107 21.71 -0.60 14.30
N ALA A 108 21.27 -1.29 15.35
CA ALA A 108 20.66 -0.72 16.54
C ALA A 108 19.44 0.19 16.26
N LEU A 109 18.71 -0.05 15.17
CA LEU A 109 17.48 0.67 14.80
C LEU A 109 16.24 -0.06 15.32
N TRP A 110 15.16 0.69 15.54
CA TRP A 110 13.86 0.11 15.90
C TRP A 110 12.97 0.04 14.66
N LEU A 111 12.70 -1.15 14.13
CA LEU A 111 11.76 -1.33 13.01
C LEU A 111 10.33 -1.00 13.46
N ALA A 112 9.96 0.27 13.29
CA ALA A 112 8.72 0.84 13.81
C ALA A 112 7.51 0.51 12.92
N SER A 113 7.71 0.47 11.60
CA SER A 113 6.68 -0.02 10.68
C SER A 113 7.25 -0.61 9.40
N THR A 114 6.49 -1.53 8.81
CA THR A 114 6.69 -2.02 7.45
C THR A 114 5.36 -1.98 6.73
N ARG A 115 5.29 -1.31 5.58
CA ARG A 115 4.04 -1.17 4.83
C ARG A 115 4.25 -1.29 3.31
N PRO A 116 3.23 -1.75 2.56
CA PRO A 116 3.25 -1.73 1.11
C PRO A 116 3.23 -0.29 0.57
N TYR A 117 3.81 -0.09 -0.61
CA TYR A 117 3.94 1.21 -1.24
C TYR A 117 2.59 1.88 -1.53
N LEU A 118 1.59 1.12 -1.97
CA LEU A 118 0.23 1.63 -2.20
C LEU A 118 -0.40 2.22 -0.94
N LEU A 119 -0.22 1.58 0.22
CA LEU A 119 -0.75 2.10 1.49
C LEU A 119 0.05 3.33 1.95
N ALA A 120 1.37 3.34 1.73
CA ALA A 120 2.18 4.52 2.01
C ALA A 120 1.75 5.73 1.14
N ALA A 121 1.43 5.51 -0.13
CA ALA A 121 0.91 6.53 -1.02
C ALA A 121 -0.48 7.02 -0.57
N TRP A 122 -1.35 6.09 -0.14
CA TRP A 122 -2.65 6.42 0.44
C TRP A 122 -2.54 7.32 1.67
N ASP A 123 -1.69 6.99 2.63
CA ASP A 123 -1.49 7.78 3.84
C ASP A 123 -0.87 9.15 3.53
N GLY A 124 0.12 9.20 2.64
CA GLY A 124 0.75 10.46 2.22
C GLY A 124 -0.20 11.41 1.49
N SER A 125 -1.20 10.86 0.80
CA SER A 125 -2.16 11.63 0.01
C SER A 125 -3.33 12.23 0.81
N GLN A 126 -3.53 11.84 2.08
CA GLN A 126 -4.73 12.21 2.85
C GLN A 126 -5.00 13.72 2.91
N ARG A 127 -3.94 14.53 3.00
CA ARG A 127 -4.05 16.00 3.08
C ARG A 127 -4.42 16.67 1.75
N GLN A 128 -4.07 16.05 0.64
CA GLN A 128 -4.26 16.60 -0.71
C GLN A 128 -5.51 16.03 -1.39
N ARG A 129 -6.01 14.88 -0.89
CA ARG A 129 -7.17 14.19 -1.44
C ARG A 129 -8.48 14.85 -1.02
N GLN A 130 -9.33 15.11 -2.01
CA GLN A 130 -10.69 15.59 -1.78
C GLN A 130 -11.60 14.46 -1.28
N ARG A 131 -12.69 14.80 -0.56
CA ARG A 131 -13.66 13.79 -0.10
C ARG A 131 -14.25 13.03 -1.29
N GLY A 132 -14.18 11.70 -1.24
CA GLY A 132 -14.70 10.83 -2.30
C GLY A 132 -13.79 10.70 -3.54
N GLN A 133 -12.68 11.44 -3.61
CA GLN A 133 -11.66 11.24 -4.62
C GLN A 133 -10.94 9.91 -4.37
N TRP A 134 -10.69 9.15 -5.42
CA TRP A 134 -9.94 7.89 -5.33
C TRP A 134 -8.44 8.14 -5.55
N LEU A 135 -7.61 7.21 -5.14
CA LEU A 135 -6.17 7.23 -5.41
C LEU A 135 -5.83 6.15 -6.45
N GLY A 136 -4.99 6.50 -7.42
CA GLY A 136 -4.33 5.55 -8.30
C GLY A 136 -2.81 5.66 -8.16
N LEU A 137 -2.13 4.54 -7.95
CA LEU A 137 -0.68 4.43 -7.98
C LEU A 137 -0.26 3.70 -9.24
N VAL A 138 0.52 4.36 -10.10
CA VAL A 138 1.18 3.72 -11.22
C VAL A 138 2.52 3.16 -10.76
N HIS A 139 2.72 1.86 -10.93
CA HIS A 139 3.97 1.20 -10.58
C HIS A 139 4.17 -0.05 -11.44
N ASP A 140 5.36 -0.22 -12.03
CA ASP A 140 5.75 -1.42 -12.81
C ASP A 140 4.71 -1.84 -13.88
N GLY A 141 4.17 -0.87 -14.63
CA GLY A 141 3.15 -1.11 -15.66
C GLY A 141 1.78 -1.53 -15.12
N GLN A 142 1.52 -1.35 -13.83
CA GLN A 142 0.24 -1.58 -13.19
C GLN A 142 -0.34 -0.27 -12.64
N LEU A 143 -1.68 -0.23 -12.53
CA LEU A 143 -2.43 0.79 -11.81
C LEU A 143 -3.06 0.15 -10.56
N GLY A 144 -2.57 0.54 -9.39
CA GLY A 144 -3.15 0.23 -8.10
C GLY A 144 -4.21 1.25 -7.75
N LEU A 145 -5.47 0.87 -7.80
CA LEU A 145 -6.61 1.71 -7.43
C LEU A 145 -6.97 1.49 -5.96
N VAL A 146 -7.18 2.59 -5.26
CA VAL A 146 -7.70 2.61 -3.90
C VAL A 146 -9.01 3.39 -3.88
N GLY A 147 -10.10 2.65 -3.65
CA GLY A 147 -11.43 3.21 -3.54
C GLY A 147 -11.74 3.67 -2.12
N ALA A 148 -12.30 4.88 -2.03
CA ALA A 148 -12.62 5.55 -0.77
C ALA A 148 -14.13 5.69 -0.58
N HIS A 149 -14.61 5.59 0.66
CA HIS A 149 -15.88 6.20 1.05
C HIS A 149 -15.64 7.20 2.18
N GLY A 150 -15.80 8.49 1.87
CA GLY A 150 -15.34 9.57 2.74
C GLY A 150 -13.80 9.61 2.80
N GLN A 151 -13.24 9.45 4.00
CA GLN A 151 -11.79 9.36 4.24
C GLN A 151 -11.29 7.93 4.44
N HIS A 152 -12.19 6.94 4.36
CA HIS A 152 -11.87 5.57 4.71
C HIS A 152 -11.59 4.74 3.47
N LEU A 153 -10.48 3.99 3.55
CA LEU A 153 -10.08 3.02 2.57
C LEU A 153 -11.07 1.85 2.59
N ARG A 154 -11.71 1.58 1.45
CA ARG A 154 -12.74 0.53 1.31
C ARG A 154 -12.34 -0.56 0.34
N HIS A 155 -11.61 -0.18 -0.69
CA HIS A 155 -11.33 -1.03 -1.82
C HIS A 155 -9.88 -0.87 -2.27
N VAL A 156 -9.29 -1.96 -2.71
CA VAL A 156 -7.97 -1.98 -3.32
C VAL A 156 -7.97 -2.95 -4.48
N ARG A 157 -7.38 -2.54 -5.61
CA ARG A 157 -7.23 -3.43 -6.77
C ARG A 157 -6.09 -3.01 -7.67
N TRP A 158 -5.33 -3.99 -8.14
CA TRP A 158 -4.34 -3.81 -9.20
C TRP A 158 -4.93 -4.16 -10.57
N GLN A 159 -4.62 -3.34 -11.58
CA GLN A 159 -4.97 -3.59 -12.97
C GLN A 159 -3.76 -3.32 -13.87
N PRO A 160 -3.51 -4.16 -14.89
CA PRO A 160 -2.50 -3.87 -15.89
C PRO A 160 -2.81 -2.56 -16.60
N LEU A 161 -1.80 -1.69 -16.73
CA LEU A 161 -1.93 -0.50 -17.56
C LEU A 161 -1.74 -0.89 -19.02
N PRO A 162 -2.65 -0.49 -19.91
CA PRO A 162 -2.45 -0.68 -21.33
C PRO A 162 -1.33 0.25 -21.82
N ALA A 163 -0.61 -0.18 -22.86
CA ALA A 163 0.43 0.64 -23.49
C ALA A 163 -0.14 1.97 -24.04
N GLN A 164 -1.37 1.92 -24.57
CA GLN A 164 -2.16 3.06 -25.00
C GLN A 164 -3.63 2.83 -24.67
N ALA A 165 -4.34 3.90 -24.35
CA ALA A 165 -5.77 3.86 -24.08
C ALA A 165 -6.45 5.14 -24.57
N ASP A 166 -7.74 5.01 -24.89
CA ASP A 166 -8.60 6.16 -25.19
C ASP A 166 -8.95 6.94 -23.91
N ALA A 167 -9.51 8.15 -24.08
CA ALA A 167 -9.94 9.02 -22.98
C ALA A 167 -11.05 8.40 -22.09
N THR A 168 -11.68 7.31 -22.54
CA THR A 168 -12.79 6.68 -21.82
C THR A 168 -12.32 5.48 -20.98
N TRP A 169 -11.07 5.03 -21.12
CA TRP A 169 -10.56 3.86 -20.42
C TRP A 169 -10.60 4.03 -18.90
N LEU A 170 -10.02 5.13 -18.38
CA LEU A 170 -9.97 5.38 -16.95
C LEU A 170 -11.39 5.61 -16.37
N PRO A 171 -12.24 6.46 -16.96
CA PRO A 171 -13.63 6.58 -16.52
C PRO A 171 -14.40 5.26 -16.48
N ARG A 172 -14.25 4.40 -17.51
CA ARG A 172 -14.89 3.07 -17.53
C ARG A 172 -14.36 2.16 -16.45
N LEU A 173 -13.04 2.17 -16.22
CA LEU A 173 -12.44 1.39 -15.13
C LEU A 173 -12.99 1.83 -13.77
N LEU A 174 -13.01 3.13 -13.50
CA LEU A 174 -13.52 3.67 -12.24
C LEU A 174 -15.01 3.39 -12.04
N ALA A 175 -15.83 3.59 -13.07
CA ALA A 175 -17.25 3.28 -13.02
C ALA A 175 -17.50 1.80 -12.75
N ARG A 176 -16.73 0.90 -13.38
CA ARG A 176 -16.81 -0.54 -13.14
C ARG A 176 -16.44 -0.89 -11.70
N GLU A 177 -15.30 -0.42 -11.20
CA GLU A 177 -14.87 -0.73 -9.84
C GLU A 177 -15.84 -0.14 -8.81
N ALA A 178 -16.37 1.06 -9.03
CA ALA A 178 -17.37 1.66 -8.17
C ALA A 178 -18.66 0.83 -8.12
N LEU A 179 -19.16 0.38 -9.28
CA LEU A 179 -20.32 -0.51 -9.38
C LEU A 179 -20.10 -1.83 -8.63
N LEU A 180 -18.94 -2.47 -8.82
CA LEU A 180 -18.60 -3.73 -8.15
C LEU A 180 -18.54 -3.59 -6.62
N GLN A 181 -18.21 -2.41 -6.12
CA GLN A 181 -18.11 -2.13 -4.68
C GLN A 181 -19.37 -1.48 -4.10
N GLY A 182 -20.41 -1.23 -4.90
CA GLY A 182 -21.57 -0.46 -4.47
C GLY A 182 -21.21 0.96 -4.00
N LEU A 183 -20.15 1.53 -4.57
CA LEU A 183 -19.67 2.89 -4.27
C LEU A 183 -20.13 3.86 -5.37
N PRO A 184 -20.26 5.16 -5.08
CA PRO A 184 -20.41 6.17 -6.12
C PRO A 184 -19.13 6.24 -6.95
N ALA A 185 -19.28 6.40 -8.27
CA ALA A 185 -18.14 6.62 -9.15
C ALA A 185 -17.45 7.94 -8.79
N PRO A 186 -16.12 7.96 -8.64
CA PRO A 186 -15.41 9.19 -8.30
C PRO A 186 -15.43 10.17 -9.48
N ALA A 187 -15.67 11.45 -9.20
CA ALA A 187 -15.61 12.52 -10.20
C ALA A 187 -14.17 12.84 -10.64
N SER A 188 -13.18 12.52 -9.79
CA SER A 188 -11.77 12.71 -10.07
C SER A 188 -10.92 11.64 -9.37
N VAL A 189 -9.70 11.45 -9.87
CA VAL A 189 -8.71 10.55 -9.28
C VAL A 189 -7.41 11.30 -9.04
N LEU A 190 -6.83 11.04 -7.88
CA LEU A 190 -5.49 11.48 -7.54
C LEU A 190 -4.51 10.41 -8.01
N LEU A 191 -3.59 10.75 -8.91
CA LEU A 191 -2.62 9.82 -9.48
C LEU A 191 -1.21 10.10 -8.98
N CYS A 192 -0.47 9.02 -8.70
CA CYS A 192 0.93 9.03 -8.27
C CYS A 192 1.76 8.06 -9.12
N GLY A 193 3.06 8.33 -9.27
CA GLY A 193 4.02 7.40 -9.89
C GLY A 193 4.26 7.64 -11.40
N PRO A 194 5.16 6.86 -12.02
CA PRO A 194 5.60 7.03 -13.41
C PRO A 194 4.52 6.61 -14.42
N ALA A 195 3.56 7.49 -14.66
CA ALA A 195 2.46 7.24 -15.58
C ALA A 195 2.85 7.42 -17.06
N PRO A 196 2.27 6.62 -17.99
CA PRO A 196 2.46 6.83 -19.42
C PRO A 196 1.85 8.17 -19.89
N PRO A 197 2.35 8.76 -20.99
CA PRO A 197 1.91 10.08 -21.44
C PRO A 197 0.39 10.19 -21.68
N TRP A 198 -0.23 9.14 -22.20
CA TRP A 198 -1.69 9.11 -22.44
C TRP A 198 -2.50 9.23 -21.15
N LEU A 199 -1.97 8.75 -20.02
CA LEU A 199 -2.64 8.82 -18.71
C LEU A 199 -2.43 10.21 -18.10
N GLN A 200 -1.26 10.82 -18.29
CA GLN A 200 -0.96 12.18 -17.85
C GLN A 200 -1.88 13.23 -18.49
N GLN A 201 -2.34 12.96 -19.70
CA GLN A 201 -3.25 13.81 -20.48
C GLN A 201 -4.74 13.56 -20.19
N GLN A 202 -5.09 12.62 -19.31
CA GLN A 202 -6.48 12.34 -18.98
C GLN A 202 -7.12 13.45 -18.16
N GLU A 203 -8.35 13.83 -18.55
CA GLU A 203 -9.18 14.72 -17.75
C GLU A 203 -9.61 14.05 -16.44
N GLY A 204 -9.93 14.86 -15.42
CA GLY A 204 -10.33 14.37 -14.10
C GLY A 204 -9.21 13.74 -13.27
N CYS A 205 -7.96 13.81 -13.75
CA CYS A 205 -6.78 13.36 -13.01
C CYS A 205 -6.07 14.55 -12.34
N THR A 206 -5.80 14.42 -11.05
CA THR A 206 -4.90 15.32 -10.32
C THR A 206 -3.61 14.57 -10.05
N TRP A 207 -2.48 15.16 -10.41
CA TRP A 207 -1.17 14.53 -10.23
C TRP A 207 -0.56 14.95 -8.90
N LEU A 208 -0.18 13.97 -8.10
CA LEU A 208 0.74 14.19 -7.00
C LEU A 208 2.16 13.90 -7.46
N PRO A 209 3.14 14.74 -7.08
CA PRO A 209 4.52 14.27 -7.06
C PRO A 209 4.55 13.00 -6.22
N ALA A 210 5.23 11.96 -6.71
CA ALA A 210 5.22 10.65 -6.07
C ALA A 210 5.50 10.83 -4.56
N PRO A 211 4.62 10.32 -3.67
CA PRO A 211 4.74 10.58 -2.24
C PRO A 211 6.01 9.96 -1.65
N LEU A 212 6.63 9.03 -2.39
CA LEU A 212 7.96 8.49 -2.17
C LEU A 212 8.68 8.45 -3.54
N PRO A 213 10.00 8.66 -3.61
CA PRO A 213 10.76 8.51 -4.85
C PRO A 213 10.59 7.10 -5.43
N ASP A 214 10.59 7.00 -6.76
CA ASP A 214 10.50 5.72 -7.48
C ASP A 214 11.72 4.85 -7.11
N PRO A 215 11.53 3.64 -6.55
CA PRO A 215 12.63 2.76 -6.18
C PRO A 215 13.49 2.31 -7.38
N HIS A 216 13.00 2.51 -8.61
CA HIS A 216 13.70 2.19 -9.85
C HIS A 216 14.31 3.43 -10.56
N ALA A 217 14.08 4.64 -10.06
CA ALA A 217 14.70 5.85 -10.61
C ALA A 217 16.17 5.97 -10.15
N SER A 218 17.06 5.25 -10.84
CA SER A 218 18.50 5.40 -10.69
C SER A 218 18.97 6.71 -11.32
N SER A 219 19.32 7.72 -10.50
CA SER A 219 20.44 8.66 -10.71
C SER A 219 20.33 9.85 -9.74
N ALA A 220 20.89 9.70 -8.55
CA ALA A 220 21.57 10.74 -7.73
C ALA A 220 21.39 10.44 -6.23
N ALA A 221 22.42 9.85 -5.62
CA ALA A 221 22.59 9.49 -4.21
C ALA A 221 21.45 8.60 -3.63
N PRO A 222 21.75 7.44 -3.01
CA PRO A 222 20.73 6.65 -2.32
C PRO A 222 20.27 7.45 -1.09
N SER A 223 19.31 8.33 -1.35
CA SER A 223 18.88 9.39 -0.46
C SER A 223 17.92 8.78 0.54
N LEU A 224 18.46 8.57 1.73
CA LEU A 224 17.72 8.39 2.97
C LEU A 224 16.63 9.46 3.07
N TRP A 225 15.37 9.11 2.78
CA TRP A 225 14.25 9.98 3.09
C TRP A 225 13.75 9.65 4.50
N LEU A 226 14.22 10.46 5.44
CA LEU A 226 13.53 10.75 6.70
C LEU A 226 12.12 11.25 6.37
N ALA A 227 11.10 10.49 6.77
CA ALA A 227 9.72 10.88 6.56
C ALA A 227 9.38 12.12 7.39
N ALA A 228 9.42 13.31 6.77
CA ALA A 228 8.72 14.49 7.23
C ALA A 228 7.19 14.31 6.98
N ALA A 229 6.59 13.35 7.67
CA ALA A 229 5.13 13.22 7.81
C ALA A 229 4.77 12.34 9.02
N GLY A 230 5.50 12.48 10.13
CA GLY A 230 4.95 12.20 11.45
C GLY A 230 4.30 13.48 11.95
N THR A 231 2.98 13.62 11.85
CA THR A 231 2.30 14.41 12.87
C THR A 231 2.61 13.73 14.20
N ALA A 232 3.28 14.48 15.08
CA ALA A 232 3.37 14.15 16.48
C ALA A 232 1.99 13.69 16.99
N ALA A 233 2.01 12.72 17.90
CA ALA A 233 0.91 12.56 18.84
C ALA A 233 0.63 13.90 19.54
#